data_AF-A0A5P9ILY6-F1
#
_entry.id   AF-A0A5P9ILY6-F1
#
_cell.length_a   1.000
_cell.length_b   1.000
_cell.length_c   1.000
_cell.angle_alpha   90.00
_cell.angle_beta   90.00
_cell.angle_gamma   90.00
#
_symmetry.space_group_name_H-M   'P 1'
#
loop_
_entity.id
_entity.type
_entity.pdbx_description
1 polymer ?
#
loop_
_entity_poly.entity_id
_entity_poly.type
_entity_poly.pdbx_seq_one_letter_code
_entity_poly.pdbx_strand_id
1 'polypeptide(L)'
;MTTRRLAAWATAWLLLASQALAQPAGEITLPATVLSEGYSPAVTVSGRALVGVMLDPEGHPNRQGGEQRLHVWLPEGLETQNQQLCITLSSRDGLYTGLLEASLDTLVSPSDARPINVTFASQHEDYYSRYQETPPPHRLAVLAEIKSACTTAETASQILPVAWADQGETGILNVIVNSSRMRTLFAVPVDRPGEEGPPRHLAVECDDIDATQRIAFDTICRVDLARLQEAGTPRLNEAQLVRMRGPSPARTIPVPLAP
;
A
#
# COMPACT_ATOMS: atom_id res chain seq x y z
N MET A 1 -65.22 -0.86 46.37
CA MET A 1 -63.77 -0.94 46.63
C MET A 1 -63.09 -1.04 45.27
N THR A 2 -62.94 -0.01 44.42
CA THR A 2 -62.37 1.35 44.52
C THR A 2 -60.86 1.45 44.82
N THR A 3 -60.18 2.21 43.94
CA THR A 3 -58.79 2.75 43.92
C THR A 3 -57.70 1.81 43.36
N ARG A 4 -57.08 1.97 42.16
CA ARG A 4 -56.31 3.07 41.48
C ARG A 4 -55.02 3.49 42.22
N ARG A 5 -53.85 3.40 41.55
CA ARG A 5 -52.95 4.50 41.10
C ARG A 5 -51.50 4.00 40.85
N LEU A 6 -50.99 4.12 39.62
CA LEU A 6 -50.07 5.15 39.10
C LEU A 6 -48.61 4.98 39.54
N ALA A 7 -47.73 4.53 38.62
CA ALA A 7 -46.29 4.84 38.63
C ALA A 7 -45.67 4.45 37.28
N ALA A 8 -46.06 5.15 36.22
CA ALA A 8 -45.24 5.27 35.02
C ALA A 8 -45.07 6.78 34.81
N TRP A 9 -43.94 7.21 34.25
CA TRP A 9 -43.53 8.60 33.96
C TRP A 9 -42.45 9.15 34.90
N ALA A 10 -41.21 8.64 34.79
CA ALA A 10 -40.01 9.37 35.23
C ALA A 10 -38.68 8.84 34.62
N THR A 11 -38.67 8.34 33.38
CA THR A 11 -37.43 7.82 32.75
C THR A 11 -37.25 8.28 31.30
N ALA A 12 -37.74 9.47 30.94
CA ALA A 12 -37.71 9.96 29.55
C ALA A 12 -36.66 11.06 29.26
N TRP A 13 -35.84 11.50 30.22
CA TRP A 13 -35.05 12.74 30.07
C TRP A 13 -33.53 12.64 30.26
N LEU A 14 -32.96 11.43 30.39
CA LEU A 14 -31.51 11.24 30.57
C LEU A 14 -30.81 10.48 29.43
N LEU A 15 -31.52 10.11 28.37
CA LEU A 15 -30.95 9.37 27.22
C LEU A 15 -30.78 10.21 25.94
N LEU A 16 -31.04 11.52 25.99
CA LEU A 16 -31.00 12.40 24.81
C LEU A 16 -29.72 13.26 24.70
N ALA A 17 -28.79 13.19 25.65
CA ALA A 17 -27.60 14.04 25.66
C ALA A 17 -26.30 13.36 25.16
N SER A 18 -26.33 12.07 24.79
CA SER A 18 -25.11 11.33 24.43
C SER A 18 -24.94 11.07 22.94
N GLN A 19 -25.77 11.68 22.07
CA GLN A 19 -25.48 11.71 20.63
C GLN A 19 -24.60 12.91 20.29
N ALA A 20 -23.47 13.03 20.98
CA ALA A 20 -22.35 13.81 20.47
C ALA A 20 -21.86 13.05 19.24
N LEU A 21 -22.25 13.58 18.08
CA LEU A 21 -21.88 13.15 16.74
C LEU A 21 -20.38 12.80 16.71
N ALA A 22 -20.07 11.50 16.66
CA ALA A 22 -18.84 11.06 16.04
C ALA A 22 -18.96 11.46 14.57
N GLN A 23 -18.49 12.67 14.24
CA GLN A 23 -18.33 13.05 12.84
C GLN A 23 -17.34 12.03 12.26
N PRO A 24 -17.71 11.32 11.18
CA PRO A 24 -16.74 10.45 10.52
C PRO A 24 -15.53 11.33 10.19
N ALA A 25 -14.34 10.89 10.60
CA ALA A 25 -13.10 11.55 10.22
C ALA A 25 -13.15 11.80 8.72
N GLY A 26 -13.06 13.07 8.30
CA GLY A 26 -13.29 13.44 6.91
C GLY A 26 -12.34 12.67 6.00
N GLU A 27 -12.89 12.09 4.93
CA GLU A 27 -12.12 11.40 3.89
C GLU A 27 -11.12 12.40 3.27
N ILE A 28 -9.82 12.15 3.49
CA ILE A 28 -8.75 13.04 3.03
C ILE A 28 -8.47 12.72 1.57
N THR A 29 -8.55 13.72 0.69
CA THR A 29 -8.20 13.59 -0.72
C THR A 29 -7.02 14.48 -1.07
N LEU A 30 -6.00 13.88 -1.65
CA LEU A 30 -4.76 14.53 -2.05
C LEU A 30 -4.62 14.48 -3.58
N PRO A 31 -4.64 15.63 -4.28
CA PRO A 31 -4.43 15.67 -5.71
C PRO A 31 -2.95 15.39 -6.03
N ALA A 32 -2.70 14.46 -6.94
CA ALA A 32 -1.38 14.17 -7.48
C ALA A 32 -1.22 14.73 -8.89
N THR A 33 -0.03 15.24 -9.17
CA THR A 33 0.40 15.70 -10.49
C THR A 33 1.13 14.57 -11.20
N VAL A 34 0.78 14.34 -12.47
CA VAL A 34 1.48 13.39 -13.33
C VAL A 34 2.79 14.03 -13.81
N LEU A 35 3.93 13.55 -13.32
CA LEU A 35 5.25 14.00 -13.76
C LEU A 35 5.64 13.40 -15.10
N SER A 36 5.36 12.11 -15.27
CA SER A 36 5.58 11.40 -16.52
C SER A 36 4.60 10.24 -16.64
N GLU A 37 4.05 10.03 -17.82
CA GLU A 37 3.21 8.89 -18.14
C GLU A 37 3.46 8.53 -19.59
N GLY A 38 3.54 7.24 -19.90
CA GLY A 38 3.80 6.84 -21.28
C GLY A 38 3.96 5.36 -21.49
N TYR A 39 4.07 5.03 -22.78
CA TYR A 39 4.38 3.69 -23.24
C TYR A 39 5.86 3.59 -23.64
N SER A 40 6.62 2.74 -22.95
CA SER A 40 8.01 2.44 -23.30
C SER A 40 8.09 1.14 -24.11
N PRO A 41 8.52 1.18 -25.39
CA PRO A 41 8.78 -0.05 -26.14
C PRO A 41 10.06 -0.77 -25.64
N ALA A 42 10.91 -0.06 -24.91
CA ALA A 42 12.14 -0.57 -24.30
C ALA A 42 11.89 -0.87 -22.82
N VAL A 43 11.23 -2.01 -22.56
CA VAL A 43 11.04 -2.53 -21.20
C VAL A 43 12.41 -2.73 -20.58
N THR A 44 12.77 -1.89 -19.61
CA THR A 44 14.04 -2.01 -18.91
C THR A 44 13.90 -3.12 -17.88
N VAL A 45 14.27 -4.35 -18.26
CA VAL A 45 14.22 -5.53 -17.37
C VAL A 45 15.22 -5.40 -16.20
N SER A 46 16.20 -4.49 -16.29
CA SER A 46 17.21 -4.19 -15.26
C SER A 46 16.79 -3.04 -14.31
N GLY A 47 15.51 -3.01 -13.92
CA GLY A 47 14.95 -2.00 -13.03
C GLY A 47 15.20 -2.24 -11.54
N ARG A 48 14.54 -1.43 -10.70
CA ARG A 48 14.47 -1.65 -9.25
C ARG A 48 13.87 -3.02 -8.95
N ALA A 49 14.37 -3.72 -7.93
CA ALA A 49 13.83 -5.02 -7.58
C ALA A 49 12.42 -4.91 -7.02
N LEU A 50 12.16 -3.97 -6.11
CA LEU A 50 10.80 -3.68 -5.63
C LEU A 50 10.06 -2.86 -6.68
N VAL A 51 8.90 -3.35 -7.11
CA VAL A 51 8.07 -2.72 -8.16
C VAL A 51 6.73 -2.25 -7.62
N GLY A 52 6.20 -2.88 -6.57
CA GLY A 52 4.97 -2.42 -5.93
C GLY A 52 4.72 -3.05 -4.57
N VAL A 53 3.88 -2.38 -3.79
CA VAL A 53 3.40 -2.84 -2.49
C VAL A 53 1.91 -2.55 -2.40
N MET A 54 1.09 -3.57 -2.59
CA MET A 54 -0.36 -3.42 -2.76
C MET A 54 -1.12 -4.29 -1.76
N LEU A 55 -2.30 -3.84 -1.33
CA LEU A 55 -3.15 -4.59 -0.41
C LEU A 55 -4.12 -5.46 -1.21
N ASP A 56 -4.35 -6.68 -0.76
CA ASP A 56 -5.34 -7.58 -1.35
C ASP A 56 -6.70 -7.48 -0.61
N PRO A 57 -7.84 -7.41 -1.34
CA PRO A 57 -7.94 -7.32 -2.79
C PRO A 57 -7.55 -5.93 -3.32
N GLU A 58 -6.74 -5.90 -4.37
CA GLU A 58 -6.21 -4.64 -4.91
C GLU A 58 -7.26 -3.74 -5.54
N GLY A 59 -8.40 -4.31 -5.95
CA GLY A 59 -9.43 -3.58 -6.67
C GLY A 59 -9.07 -3.25 -8.11
N HIS A 60 -9.74 -2.24 -8.67
CA HIS A 60 -9.55 -1.79 -10.04
C HIS A 60 -9.55 -0.27 -10.11
N PRO A 61 -8.69 0.33 -10.97
CA PRO A 61 -8.76 1.74 -11.28
C PRO A 61 -10.13 2.10 -11.87
N ASN A 62 -10.43 3.40 -11.85
CA ASN A 62 -11.69 3.91 -12.38
C ASN A 62 -11.74 3.66 -13.90
N ARG A 63 -12.80 2.96 -14.33
CA ARG A 63 -13.01 2.57 -15.73
C ARG A 63 -13.60 3.70 -16.57
N GLN A 64 -14.25 4.68 -15.92
CA GLN A 64 -15.04 5.71 -16.59
C GLN A 64 -14.51 7.10 -16.23
N GLY A 65 -13.93 7.78 -17.22
CA GLY A 65 -13.34 9.11 -17.09
C GLY A 65 -11.83 9.10 -16.88
N GLY A 66 -11.20 10.25 -17.14
CA GLY A 66 -9.75 10.41 -17.00
C GLY A 66 -9.24 10.52 -15.57
N GLU A 67 -10.11 10.74 -14.59
CA GLU A 67 -9.72 10.82 -13.18
C GLU A 67 -9.66 9.43 -12.53
N GLN A 68 -8.48 9.12 -11.99
CA GLN A 68 -8.16 7.91 -11.27
C GLN A 68 -8.08 8.19 -9.77
N ARG A 69 -8.37 7.16 -8.97
CA ARG A 69 -8.31 7.21 -7.50
C ARG A 69 -7.52 6.01 -6.99
N LEU A 70 -6.56 6.29 -6.12
CA LEU A 70 -5.76 5.30 -5.42
C LEU A 70 -5.88 5.55 -3.91
N HIS A 71 -6.10 4.49 -3.14
CA HIS A 71 -6.07 4.54 -1.68
C HIS A 71 -4.65 4.25 -1.20
N VAL A 72 -4.10 5.11 -0.35
CA VAL A 72 -2.74 5.01 0.18
C VAL A 72 -2.81 5.04 1.71
N TRP A 73 -2.24 4.05 2.39
CA TRP A 73 -2.27 3.96 3.84
C TRP A 73 -1.12 4.78 4.44
N LEU A 74 -1.48 5.84 5.17
CA LEU A 74 -0.53 6.63 5.93
C LEU A 74 -0.42 6.05 7.34
N PRO A 75 0.81 5.86 7.86
CA PRO A 75 1.00 5.47 9.24
C PRO A 75 0.73 6.65 10.18
N GLU A 76 0.43 6.33 11.43
CA GLU A 76 0.35 7.31 12.51
C GLU A 76 1.68 8.05 12.68
N GLY A 77 1.62 9.34 13.00
CA GLY A 77 2.80 10.12 13.37
C GLY A 77 3.78 10.40 12.22
N LEU A 78 3.36 10.18 10.97
CA LEU A 78 4.16 10.52 9.80
C LEU A 78 4.53 12.01 9.80
N GLU A 79 5.81 12.30 9.62
CA GLU A 79 6.31 13.65 9.41
C GLU A 79 6.05 14.05 7.95
N THR A 80 5.12 14.97 7.73
CA THR A 80 4.63 15.33 6.39
C THR A 80 5.33 16.55 5.81
N GLN A 81 6.02 17.34 6.64
CA GLN A 81 6.61 18.61 6.25
C GLN A 81 7.79 18.42 5.28
N ASN A 82 7.76 19.14 4.16
CA ASN A 82 8.73 19.07 3.07
C ASN A 82 8.88 17.66 2.48
N GLN A 83 7.85 16.82 2.58
CA GLN A 83 7.81 15.49 2.00
C GLN A 83 6.85 15.45 0.81
N GLN A 84 7.19 14.59 -0.14
CA GLN A 84 6.40 14.27 -1.31
C GLN A 84 6.02 12.79 -1.25
N LEU A 85 4.78 12.52 -1.63
CA LEU A 85 4.32 11.19 -1.97
C LEU A 85 4.62 10.93 -3.44
N CYS A 86 5.53 10.01 -3.71
CA CYS A 86 5.96 9.64 -5.05
C CYS A 86 5.37 8.29 -5.42
N ILE A 87 4.53 8.25 -6.45
CA ILE A 87 3.81 7.04 -6.84
C ILE A 87 4.31 6.60 -8.22
N THR A 88 4.92 5.42 -8.26
CA THR A 88 5.32 4.78 -9.51
C THR A 88 4.26 3.74 -9.90
N LEU A 89 3.77 3.84 -11.13
CA LEU A 89 2.86 2.91 -11.76
C LEU A 89 3.64 2.10 -12.79
N SER A 90 3.57 0.76 -12.73
CA SER A 90 4.30 -0.11 -13.66
C SER A 90 3.43 -1.28 -14.09
N SER A 91 3.14 -1.33 -15.39
CA SER A 91 2.45 -2.47 -15.98
C SER A 91 3.30 -3.72 -15.91
N ARG A 92 2.65 -4.88 -15.94
CA ARG A 92 3.33 -6.17 -15.84
C ARG A 92 4.32 -6.42 -16.96
N ASP A 93 3.96 -6.09 -18.19
CA ASP A 93 4.86 -6.20 -19.34
C ASP A 93 5.88 -5.06 -19.39
N GLY A 94 5.72 -4.04 -18.54
CA GLY A 94 6.57 -2.86 -18.49
C GLY A 94 6.36 -1.88 -19.64
N LEU A 95 5.32 -2.08 -20.46
CA LEU A 95 5.03 -1.18 -21.57
C LEU A 95 4.47 0.13 -21.05
N TYR A 96 3.48 0.09 -20.16
CA TYR A 96 2.94 1.28 -19.52
C TYR A 96 3.67 1.59 -18.21
N THR A 97 4.09 2.85 -18.05
CA THR A 97 4.68 3.39 -16.83
C THR A 97 4.14 4.77 -16.51
N GLY A 98 3.99 5.07 -15.22
CA GLY A 98 3.61 6.40 -14.73
C GLY A 98 4.41 6.78 -13.49
N LEU A 99 4.65 8.07 -13.32
CA LEU A 99 5.21 8.68 -12.12
C LEU A 99 4.32 9.86 -11.73
N LEU A 100 3.80 9.80 -10.51
CA LEU A 100 2.98 10.83 -9.92
C LEU A 100 3.69 11.43 -8.69
N GLU A 101 3.41 12.70 -8.42
CA GLU A 101 3.83 13.37 -7.20
C GLU A 101 2.65 14.04 -6.49
N ALA A 102 2.67 14.03 -5.17
CA ALA A 102 1.74 14.82 -4.37
C ALA A 102 2.44 15.38 -3.13
N SER A 103 2.24 16.67 -2.83
CA SER A 103 2.79 17.30 -1.64
C SER A 103 2.04 16.85 -0.40
N LEU A 104 2.78 16.41 0.62
CA LEU A 104 2.21 16.03 1.92
C LEU A 104 2.04 17.22 2.87
N ASP A 105 2.51 18.41 2.51
CA ASP A 105 2.48 19.60 3.37
C ASP A 105 1.06 20.03 3.76
N THR A 106 0.07 19.63 2.97
CA THR A 106 -1.35 19.90 3.24
C THR A 106 -1.93 18.99 4.31
N LEU A 107 -1.23 17.90 4.64
CA LEU A 107 -1.65 16.94 5.65
C LEU A 107 -1.09 17.34 7.01
N VAL A 108 -2.00 17.57 7.95
CA VAL A 108 -1.64 17.59 9.37
C VAL A 108 -1.20 16.17 9.74
N SER A 109 -0.09 16.04 10.47
CA SER A 109 0.43 14.74 10.90
C SER A 109 -0.70 13.85 11.44
N PRO A 110 -0.93 12.68 10.84
CA PRO A 110 -2.07 11.86 11.17
C PRO A 110 -1.95 11.35 12.61
N SER A 111 -3.03 11.51 13.37
CA SER A 111 -3.17 10.99 14.74
C SER A 111 -3.41 9.48 14.83
N ASP A 112 -3.68 8.84 13.68
CA ASP A 112 -4.01 7.44 13.56
C ASP A 112 -3.68 6.98 12.13
N ALA A 113 -3.29 5.72 12.00
CA ALA A 113 -3.06 5.11 10.70
C ALA A 113 -4.37 5.02 9.92
N ARG A 114 -4.40 5.55 8.70
CA ARG A 114 -5.62 5.62 7.88
C ARG A 114 -5.32 5.64 6.39
N PRO A 115 -6.26 5.16 5.55
CA PRO A 115 -6.18 5.41 4.11
C PRO A 115 -6.44 6.89 3.80
N ILE A 116 -5.75 7.41 2.79
CA ILE A 116 -6.07 8.65 2.10
C ILE A 116 -6.37 8.35 0.63
N ASN A 117 -7.19 9.19 0.01
CA ASN A 117 -7.38 9.16 -1.43
C ASN A 117 -6.31 9.97 -2.12
N VAL A 118 -5.69 9.41 -3.14
CA VAL A 118 -4.86 10.14 -4.09
C VAL A 118 -5.57 10.14 -5.42
N THR A 119 -5.89 11.34 -5.94
CA THR A 119 -6.56 11.50 -7.23
C THR A 119 -5.62 12.08 -8.27
N PHE A 120 -5.71 11.61 -9.52
CA PHE A 120 -4.91 12.13 -10.63
C PHE A 120 -5.66 11.97 -11.95
N ALA A 121 -5.40 12.88 -12.89
CA ALA A 121 -5.91 12.77 -14.26
C ALA A 121 -4.87 12.07 -15.15
N SER A 122 -5.21 10.90 -15.68
CA SER A 122 -4.35 10.17 -16.61
C SER A 122 -4.43 10.73 -18.04
N GLN A 123 -3.31 10.75 -18.74
CA GLN A 123 -3.21 11.07 -20.17
C GLN A 123 -3.51 9.85 -21.06
N HIS A 124 -3.66 8.66 -20.47
CA HIS A 124 -3.84 7.36 -21.14
C HIS A 124 -5.09 6.62 -20.64
N GLU A 125 -6.26 7.25 -20.76
CA GLU A 125 -7.55 6.64 -20.38
C GLU A 125 -7.80 5.28 -21.07
N ASP A 126 -7.23 5.09 -22.26
CA ASP A 126 -7.31 3.86 -23.05
C ASP A 126 -6.63 2.65 -22.36
N TYR A 127 -5.61 2.89 -21.53
CA TYR A 127 -4.98 1.86 -20.72
C TYR A 127 -5.96 1.38 -19.64
N TYR A 128 -6.54 2.32 -18.90
CA TYR A 128 -7.40 2.05 -17.74
C TYR A 128 -8.74 1.44 -18.13
N SER A 129 -9.30 1.82 -19.28
CA SER A 129 -10.53 1.20 -19.80
C SER A 129 -10.34 -0.28 -20.17
N ARG A 130 -9.16 -0.65 -20.67
CA ARG A 130 -8.79 -2.04 -21.01
C ARG A 130 -8.12 -2.81 -19.89
N TYR A 131 -7.99 -2.21 -18.71
CA TYR A 131 -7.37 -2.84 -17.54
C TYR A 131 -7.90 -4.26 -17.32
N GLN A 132 -9.22 -4.47 -17.47
CA GLN A 132 -9.89 -5.77 -17.34
C GLN A 132 -9.43 -6.90 -18.25
N GLU A 133 -8.81 -6.57 -19.37
CA GLU A 133 -8.42 -7.54 -20.39
C GLU A 133 -7.08 -8.21 -20.06
N THR A 134 -6.31 -7.64 -19.12
CA THR A 134 -5.07 -8.25 -18.64
C THR A 134 -5.41 -9.27 -17.54
N PRO A 135 -5.02 -10.55 -17.62
CA PRO A 135 -5.39 -11.52 -16.58
C PRO A 135 -4.62 -11.26 -15.26
N PRO A 136 -5.24 -11.47 -14.08
CA PRO A 136 -4.52 -11.55 -12.80
C PRO A 136 -3.40 -12.61 -12.80
N PRO A 137 -2.43 -12.55 -11.88
CA PRO A 137 -2.29 -11.56 -10.81
C PRO A 137 -1.54 -10.31 -11.30
N HIS A 138 -2.18 -9.15 -11.06
CA HIS A 138 -1.61 -7.78 -11.11
C HIS A 138 -1.23 -7.23 -12.48
N ARG A 139 -2.00 -6.22 -12.88
CA ARG A 139 -1.93 -5.58 -14.21
C ARG A 139 -1.12 -4.30 -14.16
N LEU A 140 -1.17 -3.62 -13.02
CA LEU A 140 -0.44 -2.40 -12.72
C LEU A 140 0.05 -2.48 -11.27
N ALA A 141 1.34 -2.72 -11.11
CA ALA A 141 2.00 -2.62 -9.82
C ALA A 141 2.13 -1.14 -9.44
N VAL A 142 1.91 -0.85 -8.17
CA VAL A 142 1.99 0.51 -7.63
C VAL A 142 2.98 0.53 -6.47
N LEU A 143 3.95 1.43 -6.55
CA LEU A 143 4.90 1.71 -5.49
C LEU A 143 4.71 3.15 -5.02
N ALA A 144 4.21 3.33 -3.80
CA ALA A 144 4.08 4.62 -3.15
C ALA A 144 5.23 4.82 -2.15
N GLU A 145 5.97 5.90 -2.29
CA GLU A 145 7.16 6.21 -1.49
C GLU A 145 7.07 7.61 -0.90
N ILE A 146 7.53 7.78 0.33
CA ILE A 146 7.74 9.08 0.95
C ILE A 146 9.18 9.51 0.71
N LYS A 147 9.36 10.68 0.08
CA LYS A 147 10.66 11.21 -0.34
C LYS A 147 10.69 12.72 -0.20
N SER A 148 11.88 13.32 -0.12
CA SER A 148 12.06 14.77 -0.21
C SER A 148 11.69 15.31 -1.60
N ALA A 149 11.92 14.51 -2.66
CA ALA A 149 11.56 14.81 -4.04
C ALA A 149 11.37 13.52 -4.86
N CYS A 150 10.50 13.57 -5.87
CA CYS A 150 10.18 12.43 -6.74
C CYS A 150 11.21 12.23 -7.86
N THR A 151 12.48 12.05 -7.48
CA THR A 151 13.60 11.74 -8.39
C THR A 151 14.17 10.36 -8.11
N THR A 152 14.96 9.79 -9.03
CA THR A 152 15.58 8.47 -8.85
C THR A 152 16.75 8.47 -7.86
N ALA A 153 17.33 9.63 -7.53
CA ALA A 153 18.47 9.75 -6.63
C ALA A 153 18.06 9.73 -5.16
N GLU A 154 16.86 10.23 -4.85
CA GLU A 154 16.34 10.27 -3.49
C GLU A 154 15.98 8.88 -2.98
N THR A 155 16.32 8.59 -1.72
CA THR A 155 15.95 7.34 -1.06
C THR A 155 14.61 7.51 -0.37
N ALA A 156 13.75 6.48 -0.45
CA ALA A 156 12.49 6.49 0.28
C ALA A 156 12.73 6.40 1.79
N SER A 157 12.13 7.31 2.54
CA SER A 157 12.08 7.21 4.01
C SER A 157 11.11 6.11 4.43
N GLN A 158 9.99 5.99 3.72
CA GLN A 158 8.98 4.96 3.92
C GLN A 158 8.31 4.54 2.60
N ILE A 159 7.79 3.33 2.59
CA ILE A 159 7.00 2.76 1.50
C ILE A 159 5.60 2.50 2.03
N LEU A 160 4.60 2.99 1.32
CA LEU A 160 3.21 2.93 1.78
C LEU A 160 2.44 1.83 1.04
N PRO A 161 1.63 1.02 1.75
CA PRO A 161 0.68 0.13 1.11
C PRO A 161 -0.39 0.90 0.34
N VAL A 162 -0.82 0.36 -0.80
CA VAL A 162 -1.84 0.99 -1.65
C VAL A 162 -2.88 0.00 -2.15
N ALA A 163 -4.06 0.50 -2.50
CA ALA A 163 -5.12 -0.27 -3.18
C ALA A 163 -5.94 0.63 -4.10
N TRP A 164 -6.48 0.08 -5.17
CA TRP A 164 -7.45 0.77 -6.03
C TRP A 164 -8.88 0.75 -5.47
N ALA A 165 -9.17 -0.20 -4.57
CA ALA A 165 -10.44 -0.25 -3.86
C ALA A 165 -10.29 0.34 -2.46
N ASP A 166 -11.36 0.99 -2.00
CA ASP A 166 -11.51 1.37 -0.60
C ASP A 166 -11.64 0.09 0.23
N GLN A 167 -10.66 -0.16 1.10
CA GLN A 167 -10.63 -1.34 1.96
C GLN A 167 -10.89 -0.93 3.40
N GLY A 168 -11.72 -1.72 4.09
CA GLY A 168 -11.84 -1.66 5.55
C GLY A 168 -10.60 -2.28 6.20
N GLU A 169 -10.70 -3.56 6.59
CA GLU A 169 -9.59 -4.30 7.18
C GLU A 169 -8.77 -5.02 6.11
N THR A 170 -7.45 -4.80 6.14
CA THR A 170 -6.50 -5.43 5.23
C THR A 170 -5.89 -6.66 5.89
N GLY A 171 -5.80 -7.78 5.16
CA GLY A 171 -5.21 -9.02 5.69
C GLY A 171 -3.91 -9.42 4.99
N ILE A 172 -3.82 -9.17 3.68
CA ILE A 172 -2.72 -9.63 2.84
C ILE A 172 -2.09 -8.44 2.12
N LEU A 173 -0.76 -8.36 2.21
CA LEU A 173 0.07 -7.43 1.48
C LEU A 173 0.82 -8.16 0.36
N ASN A 174 0.58 -7.73 -0.87
CA ASN A 174 1.27 -8.16 -2.07
C ASN A 174 2.52 -7.30 -2.29
N VAL A 175 3.70 -7.89 -2.08
CA VAL A 175 4.99 -7.27 -2.42
C VAL A 175 5.40 -7.75 -3.81
N ILE A 176 5.35 -6.86 -4.79
CA ILE A 176 5.58 -7.16 -6.21
C ILE A 176 7.04 -6.87 -6.56
N VAL A 177 7.72 -7.86 -7.14
CA VAL A 177 9.17 -7.86 -7.28
C VAL A 177 9.61 -8.27 -8.70
N ASN A 178 10.64 -7.60 -9.21
CA ASN A 178 11.49 -8.08 -10.28
C ASN A 178 12.67 -8.86 -9.67
N SER A 179 12.47 -10.16 -9.51
CA SER A 179 13.49 -11.08 -8.98
C SER A 179 14.51 -11.46 -10.04
N SER A 180 14.26 -11.20 -11.32
CA SER A 180 15.07 -11.67 -12.44
C SER A 180 15.28 -13.19 -12.39
N ARG A 181 14.20 -13.93 -12.13
CA ARG A 181 14.17 -15.40 -11.93
C ARG A 181 15.04 -15.90 -10.77
N MET A 182 15.23 -15.08 -9.74
CA MET A 182 15.92 -15.48 -8.53
C MET A 182 14.90 -15.87 -7.47
N ARG A 183 15.19 -16.91 -6.69
CA ARG A 183 14.38 -17.22 -5.51
C ARG A 183 14.41 -16.00 -4.59
N THR A 184 13.24 -15.48 -4.24
CA THR A 184 13.12 -14.24 -3.47
C THR A 184 12.34 -14.50 -2.19
N LEU A 185 12.79 -13.90 -1.11
CA LEU A 185 12.14 -13.93 0.19
C LEU A 185 11.88 -12.48 0.63
N PHE A 186 10.72 -12.23 1.22
CA PHE A 186 10.45 -11.01 1.97
C PHE A 186 10.64 -11.31 3.46
N ALA A 187 11.64 -10.70 4.08
CA ALA A 187 12.02 -10.94 5.46
C ALA A 187 11.57 -9.76 6.34
N VAL A 188 10.86 -10.06 7.42
CA VAL A 188 10.38 -9.09 8.42
C VAL A 188 10.95 -9.47 9.79
N PRO A 189 11.68 -8.57 10.46
CA PRO A 189 12.04 -8.76 11.87
C PRO A 189 10.78 -8.70 12.74
N VAL A 190 10.66 -9.64 13.68
CA VAL A 190 9.52 -9.72 14.61
C VAL A 190 10.04 -9.85 16.04
N ASP A 191 9.60 -8.93 16.90
CA ASP A 191 9.88 -8.95 18.33
C ASP A 191 9.02 -9.99 19.04
N ARG A 192 9.64 -10.83 19.85
CA ARG A 192 8.95 -11.93 20.56
C ARG A 192 8.22 -11.39 21.80
N PRO A 193 6.97 -11.81 22.05
CA PRO A 193 6.27 -11.41 23.26
C PRO A 193 6.99 -11.92 24.52
N GLY A 194 7.38 -11.01 25.40
CA GLY A 194 7.92 -11.35 26.72
C GLY A 194 9.35 -11.91 26.74
N GLU A 195 10.11 -11.81 25.64
CA GLU A 195 11.51 -12.23 25.59
C GLU A 195 12.44 -11.04 25.31
N GLU A 196 13.47 -10.87 26.13
CA GLU A 196 14.58 -9.96 25.84
C GLU A 196 15.58 -10.66 24.92
N GLY A 197 15.77 -10.14 23.70
CA GLY A 197 16.71 -10.72 22.74
C GLY A 197 16.58 -10.12 21.35
N PRO A 198 17.43 -10.52 20.39
CA PRO A 198 17.33 -10.05 19.01
C PRO A 198 16.03 -10.50 18.35
N PRO A 199 15.45 -9.68 17.45
CA PRO A 199 14.23 -10.02 16.74
C PRO A 199 14.44 -11.25 15.87
N ARG A 200 13.39 -12.06 15.74
CA ARG A 200 13.38 -13.20 14.82
C ARG A 200 13.03 -12.69 13.43
N HIS A 201 13.76 -13.12 12.41
CA HIS A 201 13.37 -12.83 11.04
C HIS A 201 12.37 -13.89 10.56
N LEU A 202 11.16 -13.45 10.21
CA LEU A 202 10.19 -14.27 9.50
C LEU A 202 10.34 -14.00 8.00
N ALA A 203 10.62 -15.06 7.23
CA ALA A 203 10.75 -14.98 5.79
C ALA A 203 9.47 -15.53 5.14
N VAL A 204 8.87 -14.71 4.27
CA VAL A 204 7.79 -15.09 3.36
C VAL A 204 8.43 -15.38 2.01
N GLU A 205 8.27 -16.60 1.51
CA GLU A 205 8.74 -16.96 0.18
C GLU A 205 7.82 -16.38 -0.89
N CYS A 206 8.41 -15.82 -1.94
CA CYS A 206 7.69 -15.20 -3.02
C CYS A 206 7.41 -16.24 -4.12
N ASP A 207 6.20 -16.21 -4.67
CA ASP A 207 5.77 -17.07 -5.76
C ASP A 207 6.16 -16.44 -7.12
N ASP A 208 6.52 -17.29 -8.08
CA ASP A 208 6.70 -16.86 -9.47
C ASP A 208 5.34 -16.48 -10.08
N ILE A 209 5.32 -15.40 -10.87
CA ILE A 209 4.17 -14.98 -11.64
C ILE A 209 4.30 -15.55 -13.05
N ASP A 210 3.50 -16.57 -13.34
CA ASP A 210 3.55 -17.34 -14.58
C ASP A 210 3.37 -16.43 -15.82
N ALA A 211 4.43 -16.24 -16.61
CA ALA A 211 4.47 -15.31 -17.74
C ALA A 211 5.16 -15.92 -18.96
N THR A 212 4.52 -15.79 -20.13
CA THR A 212 5.04 -16.39 -21.36
C THR A 212 6.18 -15.58 -21.99
N GLN A 213 6.19 -14.23 -21.95
CA GLN A 213 7.31 -13.38 -22.45
C GLN A 213 7.34 -11.98 -21.80
N ARG A 214 8.54 -11.35 -21.77
CA ARG A 214 8.90 -9.98 -21.33
C ARG A 214 8.04 -9.36 -20.21
N ILE A 215 8.58 -9.35 -18.99
CA ILE A 215 7.90 -8.81 -17.81
C ILE A 215 8.79 -7.82 -17.05
N ALA A 216 8.19 -6.74 -16.55
CA ALA A 216 8.82 -5.77 -15.67
C ALA A 216 8.98 -6.31 -14.24
N PHE A 217 8.10 -7.22 -13.83
CA PHE A 217 8.15 -7.93 -12.55
C PHE A 217 7.69 -9.38 -12.75
N ASP A 218 8.25 -10.29 -11.96
CA ASP A 218 8.14 -11.73 -12.18
C ASP A 218 7.78 -12.53 -10.94
N THR A 219 7.71 -11.87 -9.78
CA THR A 219 7.51 -12.53 -8.49
C THR A 219 6.61 -11.70 -7.58
N ILE A 220 5.90 -12.39 -6.70
CA ILE A 220 5.03 -11.78 -5.69
C ILE A 220 5.18 -12.48 -4.34
N CYS A 221 5.41 -11.69 -3.29
CA CYS A 221 5.39 -12.18 -1.92
C CYS A 221 4.03 -11.82 -1.30
N ARG A 222 3.24 -12.82 -0.91
CA ARG A 222 1.95 -12.62 -0.26
C ARG A 222 2.13 -12.68 1.25
N VAL A 223 2.11 -11.52 1.89
CA VAL A 223 2.40 -11.38 3.32
C VAL A 223 1.08 -11.26 4.08
N ASP A 224 0.76 -12.26 4.87
CA ASP A 224 -0.37 -12.23 5.80
C ASP A 224 0.03 -11.43 7.05
N LEU A 225 -0.53 -10.22 7.19
CA LEU A 225 -0.18 -9.28 8.26
C LEU A 225 -0.66 -9.78 9.62
N ALA A 226 -1.82 -10.44 9.68
CA ALA A 226 -2.35 -11.01 10.91
C ALA A 226 -1.43 -12.13 11.40
N ARG A 227 -0.96 -13.00 10.50
CA ARG A 227 0.00 -14.06 10.84
C ARG A 227 1.35 -13.52 11.34
N LEU A 228 1.81 -12.38 10.80
CA LEU A 228 3.01 -11.72 11.33
C LEU A 228 2.78 -11.20 12.75
N GLN A 229 1.62 -10.59 13.01
CA GLN A 229 1.23 -10.10 14.33
C GLN A 229 1.02 -11.23 15.36
N GLU A 230 0.48 -12.37 14.94
CA GLU A 230 0.36 -13.57 15.79
C GLU A 230 1.73 -14.08 16.26
N ALA A 231 2.77 -13.90 15.45
CA ALA A 231 4.12 -14.32 15.79
C ALA A 231 4.88 -13.33 16.70
N GLY A 232 4.35 -12.12 16.89
CA GLY A 232 4.94 -11.06 17.71
C GLY A 232 4.70 -9.66 17.14
N THR A 233 5.51 -8.69 17.51
CA THR A 233 5.39 -7.32 16.97
C THR A 233 6.29 -7.17 15.73
N PRO A 234 5.72 -7.09 14.50
CA PRO A 234 6.52 -6.97 13.29
C PRO A 234 7.12 -5.57 13.14
N ARG A 235 8.40 -5.49 12.78
CA ARG A 235 9.11 -4.25 12.41
C ARG A 235 9.09 -4.08 10.90
N LEU A 236 7.94 -3.67 10.38
CA LEU A 236 7.72 -3.53 8.93
C LEU A 236 8.66 -2.49 8.30
N ASN A 237 9.02 -1.44 9.04
CA ASN A 237 10.00 -0.43 8.64
C ASN A 237 11.44 -0.98 8.48
N GLU A 238 11.73 -2.17 9.00
CA GLU A 238 13.01 -2.87 8.87
C GLU A 238 12.94 -4.05 7.89
N ALA A 239 11.83 -4.22 7.16
CA ALA A 239 11.65 -5.32 6.24
C ALA A 239 12.64 -5.26 5.05
N GLN A 240 12.95 -6.43 4.50
CA GLN A 240 13.96 -6.56 3.45
C GLN A 240 13.55 -7.60 2.40
N LEU A 241 13.89 -7.33 1.15
CA LEU A 241 13.91 -8.35 0.10
C LEU A 241 15.28 -9.04 0.07
N VAL A 242 15.25 -10.36 0.11
CA VAL A 242 16.42 -11.23 0.01
C VAL A 242 16.30 -12.04 -1.28
N ARG A 243 17.17 -11.77 -2.25
CA ARG A 243 17.22 -12.51 -3.52
C ARG A 243 18.35 -13.53 -3.46
N MET A 244 18.11 -14.76 -3.89
CA MET A 244 19.07 -15.87 -3.80
C MET A 244 19.40 -16.44 -5.17
N ARG A 245 20.69 -16.67 -5.43
CA ARG A 245 21.19 -17.40 -6.60
C ARG A 245 21.77 -18.72 -6.11
N GLY A 246 20.95 -19.78 -6.10
CA GLY A 246 21.31 -21.02 -5.41
C GLY A 246 21.39 -20.79 -3.89
N PRO A 247 22.45 -21.26 -3.19
CA PRO A 247 22.59 -21.07 -1.74
C PRO A 247 23.10 -19.68 -1.34
N SER A 248 23.56 -18.86 -2.30
CA SER A 248 24.18 -17.57 -2.01
C SER A 248 23.17 -16.42 -2.06
N PRO A 249 23.01 -15.65 -0.97
CA PRO A 249 22.19 -14.44 -1.00
C PRO A 249 22.90 -13.33 -1.79
N ALA A 250 22.14 -12.62 -2.60
CA ALA A 250 22.54 -11.32 -3.13
C ALA A 250 22.44 -10.25 -2.03
N ARG A 251 22.85 -9.02 -2.35
CA ARG A 251 22.65 -7.87 -1.47
C ARG A 251 21.16 -7.74 -1.11
N THR A 252 20.85 -7.61 0.17
CA THR A 252 19.50 -7.35 0.64
C THR A 252 19.04 -5.96 0.23
N ILE A 253 17.75 -5.81 -0.01
CA ILE A 253 17.15 -4.57 -0.48
C ILE A 253 16.19 -4.10 0.61
N PRO A 254 16.43 -2.94 1.24
CA PRO A 254 15.54 -2.44 2.27
C PRO A 254 14.17 -2.10 1.68
N VAL A 255 13.13 -2.46 2.41
CA VAL A 255 11.73 -2.12 2.12
C VAL A 255 11.18 -1.51 3.40
N PRO A 256 11.43 -0.21 3.66
CA PRO A 256 10.98 0.45 4.89
C PRO A 256 9.47 0.65 4.84
N LEU A 257 8.74 -0.43 5.04
CA LEU A 257 7.30 -0.48 4.90
C LEU A 257 6.66 0.25 6.08
N ALA A 258 5.74 1.16 5.79
CA ALA A 258 4.91 1.77 6.80
C ALA A 258 4.01 0.71 7.45
N PRO A 259 3.92 0.69 8.79
CA PRO A 259 3.12 -0.28 9.53
C PRO A 259 1.62 -0.11 9.32
#